data_AF-A0A936MAY9-F1
#
_entry.id   AF-A0A936MAY9-F1
#
_cell.length_a   1.000
_cell.length_b   1.000
_cell.length_c   1.000
_cell.angle_alpha   90.00
_cell.angle_beta   90.00
_cell.angle_gamma   90.00
#
_symmetry.space_group_name_H-M   'P 1'
#
loop_
_entity.id
_entity.type
_entity.pdbx_description
1 polymer ?
#
loop_
_entity_poly.entity_id
_entity_poly.type
_entity_poly.pdbx_seq_one_letter_code
_entity_poly.pdbx_strand_id
1 'polypeptide(L)'
;MNKFEIEGRLVVKYDTQKKTETFSTREFVIETLETYPQFIKFQMTQDKCILLDDYAENSMIKVNFDIRGREWQGKYLTNLNAWRLEKVGSNAAPTAEAMPVDEAFGGNFPSLEDEPQNGGDDLPF
;
A
#
# COMPACT_ATOMS: atom_id res chain seq x y z
N MET A 1 8.12 -25.55 -8.11
CA MET A 1 6.89 -25.04 -7.47
C MET A 1 6.45 -23.84 -8.27
N ASN A 2 5.28 -23.90 -8.90
CA ASN A 2 4.86 -22.86 -9.84
C ASN A 2 4.49 -21.61 -9.05
N LYS A 3 5.19 -20.51 -9.34
CA LYS A 3 4.97 -19.20 -8.73
C LYS A 3 4.29 -18.33 -9.77
N PHE A 4 3.18 -17.74 -9.39
CA PHE A 4 2.43 -16.80 -10.22
C PHE A 4 2.42 -15.44 -9.55
N GLU A 5 2.37 -14.39 -10.35
CA GLU A 5 2.20 -13.03 -9.90
C GLU A 5 1.07 -12.36 -10.66
N ILE A 6 0.35 -11.48 -9.98
CA ILE A 6 -0.70 -10.67 -10.58
C ILE A 6 -0.76 -9.31 -9.90
N GLU A 7 -1.01 -8.26 -10.67
CA GLU A 7 -1.22 -6.91 -10.15
C GLU A 7 -2.69 -6.56 -10.23
N GLY A 8 -3.19 -5.90 -9.19
CA GLY A 8 -4.58 -5.49 -9.13
C GLY A 8 -4.87 -4.57 -7.96
N ARG A 9 -6.09 -4.04 -7.94
CA ARG A 9 -6.59 -3.21 -6.87
C ARG A 9 -7.18 -4.09 -5.78
N LEU A 10 -6.73 -3.94 -4.54
CA LEU A 10 -7.36 -4.61 -3.40
C LEU A 10 -8.77 -4.05 -3.19
N VAL A 11 -9.81 -4.85 -3.35
CA VAL A 11 -11.20 -4.37 -3.25
C VAL A 11 -11.80 -4.67 -1.89
N VAL A 12 -11.59 -5.89 -1.39
CA VAL A 12 -12.19 -6.36 -0.14
C VAL A 12 -11.16 -7.12 0.67
N LYS A 13 -11.09 -6.83 1.96
CA LYS A 13 -10.38 -7.65 2.97
C LYS A 13 -11.39 -8.29 3.91
N TYR A 14 -11.34 -9.61 4.04
CA TYR A 14 -12.15 -10.32 5.03
C TYR A 14 -11.39 -10.47 6.35
N ASP A 15 -12.14 -10.76 7.41
CA ASP A 15 -11.59 -11.09 8.71
C ASP A 15 -10.79 -12.40 8.68
N THR A 16 -9.79 -12.50 9.56
CA THR A 16 -9.02 -13.73 9.72
C THR A 16 -9.88 -14.80 10.37
N GLN A 17 -10.09 -15.91 9.67
CA GLN A 17 -10.80 -17.07 10.20
C GLN A 17 -9.81 -18.07 10.81
N LYS A 18 -9.97 -18.35 12.10
CA LYS A 18 -9.21 -19.40 12.80
C LYS A 18 -9.89 -20.75 12.55
N LYS A 19 -9.30 -21.60 11.71
CA LYS A 19 -9.83 -22.94 11.38
C LYS A 19 -9.39 -23.99 12.40
N THR A 20 -8.17 -23.87 12.93
CA THR A 20 -7.66 -24.69 14.03
C THR A 20 -6.78 -23.83 14.95
N GLU A 21 -6.26 -24.41 16.03
CA GLU A 21 -5.37 -23.70 16.96
C GLU A 21 -4.10 -23.15 16.27
N THR A 22 -3.60 -23.86 15.26
CA THR A 22 -2.37 -23.55 14.51
C THR A 22 -2.62 -23.08 13.07
N PHE A 23 -3.87 -23.10 12.60
CA PHE A 23 -4.22 -22.76 11.22
C PHE A 23 -5.27 -21.64 11.19
N SER A 24 -4.80 -20.46 10.81
CA SER A 24 -5.62 -19.31 10.45
C SER A 24 -5.59 -19.11 8.94
N THR A 25 -6.70 -18.65 8.38
CA THR A 25 -6.82 -18.26 6.98
C THR A 25 -7.52 -16.93 6.86
N ARG A 26 -7.01 -16.06 6.02
CA ARG A 26 -7.63 -14.78 5.69
C ARG A 26 -7.84 -14.70 4.19
N GLU A 27 -9.03 -14.27 3.78
CA GLU A 27 -9.36 -14.13 2.37
C GLU A 27 -9.37 -12.66 1.97
N PHE A 28 -9.09 -12.38 0.70
CA PHE A 28 -9.21 -11.04 0.12
C PHE A 28 -9.48 -11.13 -1.38
N VAL A 29 -9.97 -10.03 -1.96
CA VAL A 29 -10.29 -9.96 -3.39
C VAL A 29 -9.54 -8.81 -4.01
N ILE A 30 -8.93 -9.07 -5.18
CA ILE A 30 -8.39 -8.01 -6.04
C ILE A 30 -9.22 -7.89 -7.31
N GLU A 31 -9.24 -6.70 -7.88
CA GLU A 31 -9.73 -6.42 -9.22
C GLU A 31 -8.54 -6.21 -10.16
N THR A 32 -8.53 -6.92 -11.30
CA THR A 32 -7.48 -6.77 -12.32
C THR A 32 -7.64 -5.46 -13.10
N LEU A 33 -6.53 -4.90 -13.61
CA LEU A 33 -6.51 -3.65 -14.38
C LEU A 33 -6.65 -3.85 -15.90
N GLU A 34 -7.19 -4.98 -16.33
CA GLU A 34 -7.34 -5.29 -17.76
C GLU A 34 -8.61 -4.64 -18.33
N THR A 35 -8.74 -4.66 -19.66
CA THR A 35 -9.94 -4.16 -20.37
C THR A 35 -11.25 -4.78 -19.85
N TYR A 36 -11.17 -5.99 -19.30
CA TYR A 36 -12.26 -6.67 -18.61
C TYR A 36 -11.83 -7.01 -17.18
N PRO A 37 -12.12 -6.13 -16.20
CA PRO A 37 -11.74 -6.35 -14.82
C PRO A 37 -12.32 -7.65 -14.27
N GLN A 38 -11.47 -8.45 -13.63
CA GLN A 38 -11.86 -9.69 -12.98
C GLN A 38 -11.65 -9.57 -11.49
N PHE A 39 -12.64 -10.01 -10.71
CA PHE A 39 -12.54 -10.11 -9.25
C PHE A 39 -11.99 -11.47 -8.88
N ILE A 40 -10.74 -11.50 -8.41
CA ILE A 40 -10.04 -12.73 -8.09
C ILE A 40 -9.87 -12.83 -6.58
N LYS A 41 -10.40 -13.92 -6.00
CA LYS A 41 -10.30 -14.20 -4.57
C LYS A 41 -9.02 -14.98 -4.25
N PHE A 42 -8.26 -14.46 -3.30
CA PHE A 42 -7.05 -15.08 -2.78
C PHE A 42 -7.23 -15.46 -1.31
N GLN A 43 -6.45 -16.44 -0.88
CA GLN A 43 -6.35 -16.86 0.51
C GLN A 43 -4.90 -16.71 0.98
N MET A 44 -4.72 -16.15 2.17
CA MET A 44 -3.46 -16.21 2.93
C MET A 44 -3.62 -17.19 4.09
N THR A 45 -2.51 -17.83 4.49
CA THR A 45 -2.50 -18.79 5.60
C THR A 45 -1.51 -18.36 6.68
N GLN A 46 -1.82 -18.70 7.94
CA GLN A 46 -0.90 -18.60 9.08
C GLN A 46 -0.31 -17.20 9.24
N ASP A 47 1.03 -17.09 9.27
CA ASP A 47 1.81 -15.88 9.49
C ASP A 47 1.59 -14.84 8.39
N LYS A 48 1.17 -15.25 7.20
CA LYS A 48 0.94 -14.32 6.08
C LYS A 48 -0.36 -13.52 6.21
N CYS A 49 -1.29 -13.93 7.09
CA CYS A 49 -2.56 -13.22 7.29
C CYS A 49 -2.36 -11.77 7.77
N ILE A 50 -1.28 -11.51 8.51
CA ILE A 50 -0.97 -10.18 9.06
C ILE A 50 -0.47 -9.21 7.98
N LEU A 51 0.13 -9.72 6.90
CA LEU A 51 0.63 -8.87 5.80
C LEU A 51 -0.50 -8.05 5.17
N LEU A 52 -1.72 -8.56 5.19
CA LEU A 52 -2.88 -7.86 4.63
C LEU A 52 -3.29 -6.63 5.46
N ASP A 53 -2.85 -6.52 6.72
CA ASP A 53 -3.16 -5.35 7.56
C ASP A 53 -2.43 -4.08 7.08
N ASP A 54 -1.26 -4.22 6.44
CA ASP A 54 -0.46 -3.11 5.91
C ASP A 54 -1.06 -2.48 4.64
N TYR A 55 -2.10 -3.09 4.05
CA TYR A 55 -2.72 -2.63 2.80
C TYR A 55 -4.13 -2.14 3.03
N ALA A 56 -4.41 -0.89 2.67
CA ALA A 56 -5.77 -0.37 2.68
C ALA A 56 -6.58 -0.89 1.48
N GLU A 57 -7.89 -1.03 1.64
CA GLU A 57 -8.78 -1.24 0.49
C GLU A 57 -8.59 -0.11 -0.53
N ASN A 58 -8.86 -0.42 -1.79
CA ASN A 58 -8.59 0.40 -2.96
C ASN A 58 -7.11 0.63 -3.32
N SER A 59 -6.15 0.03 -2.59
CA SER A 59 -4.72 0.13 -2.90
C SER A 59 -4.30 -0.77 -4.06
N MET A 60 -3.34 -0.32 -4.87
CA MET A 60 -2.69 -1.16 -5.88
C MET A 60 -1.65 -2.08 -5.25
N ILE A 61 -1.78 -3.38 -5.50
CA ILE A 61 -0.90 -4.41 -4.96
C ILE A 61 -0.51 -5.43 -6.02
N LYS A 62 0.71 -5.96 -5.89
CA LYS A 62 1.17 -7.16 -6.59
C LYS A 62 1.05 -8.33 -5.64
N VAL A 63 0.33 -9.35 -6.07
CA VAL A 63 0.08 -10.58 -5.32
C VAL A 63 0.92 -11.69 -5.92
N ASN A 64 1.83 -12.25 -5.13
CA ASN A 64 2.56 -13.46 -5.47
C ASN A 64 1.86 -14.66 -4.83
N PHE A 65 1.52 -15.65 -5.64
CA PHE A 65 0.71 -16.79 -5.19
C PHE A 65 1.11 -18.11 -5.84
N ASP A 66 0.56 -19.18 -5.28
CA ASP A 66 0.60 -20.53 -5.82
C ASP A 66 -0.83 -21.06 -6.00
N ILE A 67 -1.04 -21.91 -6.99
CA ILE A 67 -2.34 -22.53 -7.26
C ILE A 67 -2.37 -23.89 -6.59
N ARG A 68 -3.29 -24.09 -5.64
CA ARG A 68 -3.49 -25.36 -4.93
C ARG A 68 -4.79 -26.00 -5.37
N GLY A 69 -4.70 -27.16 -5.99
CA GLY A 69 -5.82 -28.05 -6.22
C GLY A 69 -5.94 -29.05 -5.07
N ARG A 70 -7.15 -29.27 -4.55
CA ARG A 70 -7.46 -30.40 -3.68
C ARG A 70 -8.73 -31.09 -4.14
N GLU A 71 -8.72 -32.41 -4.12
CA GLU A 71 -9.95 -33.18 -4.27
C GLU A 71 -10.69 -33.21 -2.93
N TRP A 72 -11.98 -32.95 -2.97
CA TRP A 72 -12.89 -33.06 -1.83
C TRP A 72 -14.17 -33.74 -2.29
N GLN A 73 -14.39 -34.98 -1.84
CA GLN A 73 -15.60 -35.77 -2.15
C GLN A 73 -15.88 -35.84 -3.66
N GLY A 74 -14.86 -36.12 -4.48
CA GLY A 74 -14.98 -36.19 -5.94
C GLY A 74 -15.13 -34.84 -6.65
N LYS A 75 -15.05 -33.71 -5.92
CA LYS A 75 -15.01 -32.36 -6.49
C LYS A 75 -13.61 -31.78 -6.37
N TYR A 76 -13.13 -31.11 -7.41
CA TYR A 76 -11.84 -30.44 -7.42
C TYR A 76 -12.00 -28.99 -6.99
N LEU A 77 -11.39 -28.62 -5.87
CA LEU A 77 -11.36 -27.26 -5.36
C LEU A 77 -10.02 -26.63 -5.68
N THR A 78 -10.06 -25.47 -6.34
CA THR A 78 -8.88 -24.63 -6.58
C THR A 78 -8.83 -23.52 -5.55
N ASN A 79 -7.66 -23.31 -4.96
CA ASN A 79 -7.40 -22.23 -4.04
C ASN A 79 -6.14 -21.48 -4.47
N LEU A 80 -6.23 -20.16 -4.52
CA LEU A 80 -5.11 -19.28 -4.85
C LEU A 80 -4.45 -18.83 -3.54
N ASN A 81 -3.36 -19.48 -3.19
CA ASN A 81 -2.66 -19.24 -1.95
C ASN A 81 -1.62 -18.13 -2.13
N ALA A 82 -1.93 -16.94 -1.63
CA ALA A 82 -1.03 -15.80 -1.66
C ALA A 82 0.00 -15.91 -0.53
N TRP A 83 1.27 -15.81 -0.87
CA TRP A 83 2.39 -15.95 0.07
C TRP A 83 3.21 -14.67 0.21
N ARG A 84 3.09 -13.72 -0.72
CA ARG A 84 3.72 -12.39 -0.65
C ARG A 84 2.86 -11.34 -1.34
N LEU A 85 2.80 -10.17 -0.73
CA LEU A 85 2.17 -8.96 -1.27
C LEU A 85 3.25 -7.89 -1.43
N GLU A 86 3.13 -7.07 -2.47
CA GLU A 86 4.00 -5.92 -2.71
C GLU A 86 3.13 -4.71 -3.05
N LYS A 87 3.45 -3.54 -2.52
CA LYS A 87 2.69 -2.33 -2.81
C LYS A 87 3.14 -1.79 -4.16
N VAL A 88 2.20 -1.58 -5.08
CA VAL A 88 2.49 -1.00 -6.39
C VAL A 88 2.21 0.50 -6.28
N GLY A 89 3.23 1.34 -6.46
CA GLY A 89 3.09 2.80 -6.43
C GLY A 89 3.53 3.50 -5.15
N SER A 90 4.21 2.83 -4.22
CA SER A 90 5.06 3.51 -3.24
C SER A 90 6.51 3.31 -3.65
N ASN A 91 7.03 4.26 -4.43
CA ASN A 91 8.43 4.61 -4.30
C ASN A 91 8.65 4.77 -2.80
N ALA A 92 9.54 3.98 -2.20
CA ALA A 92 9.98 4.23 -0.84
C ALA A 92 10.27 5.73 -0.78
N ALA A 93 9.54 6.47 0.06
CA ALA A 93 9.98 7.80 0.39
C ALA A 93 11.42 7.61 0.88
N PRO A 94 12.42 8.32 0.32
CA PRO A 94 13.73 8.30 0.94
C PRO A 94 13.47 8.72 2.38
N THR A 95 13.93 7.90 3.33
CA THR A 95 14.04 8.31 4.72
C THR A 95 14.59 9.73 4.70
N ALA A 96 13.82 10.68 5.22
CA ALA A 96 14.35 11.99 5.50
C ALA A 96 15.44 11.79 6.56
N GLU A 97 16.67 11.58 6.10
CA GLU A 97 17.84 11.79 6.92
C GLU A 97 17.80 13.27 7.29
N ALA A 98 17.39 13.53 8.53
CA ALA A 98 17.55 14.82 9.15
C ALA A 98 19.04 15.17 9.05
N MET A 99 19.37 16.09 8.13
CA MET A 99 20.70 16.67 8.09
C MET A 99 20.92 17.40 9.42
N PRO A 100 22.06 17.20 10.11
CA PRO A 100 22.41 18.04 11.24
C PRO A 100 22.59 19.46 10.71
N VAL A 101 21.85 20.41 11.29
CA VAL A 101 22.04 21.84 11.04
C VAL A 101 23.38 22.23 11.65
N ASP A 102 24.36 22.54 10.80
CA ASP A 102 25.66 23.08 11.20
C ASP A 102 25.44 24.55 11.60
N GLU A 103 25.66 24.83 12.88
CA GLU A 103 25.46 26.11 13.53
C GLU A 103 26.62 27.07 13.22
N ALA A 104 26.64 27.61 12.00
CA ALA A 104 27.56 28.68 11.64
C ALA A 104 27.08 29.43 10.40
N PHE A 105 26.26 30.48 10.56
CA PHE A 105 26.34 31.72 9.77
C PHE A 105 25.39 32.75 10.38
N GLY A 106 25.96 33.76 11.05
CA GLY A 106 25.22 34.91 11.54
C GLY A 106 24.56 35.66 10.38
N GLY A 107 23.26 35.89 10.48
CA GLY A 107 22.47 36.62 9.51
C GLY A 107 21.10 36.94 10.09
N ASN A 108 20.95 38.19 10.54
CA ASN A 108 19.73 38.79 11.03
C ASN A 108 18.63 38.74 9.95
N PHE A 109 17.72 37.76 10.00
CA PHE A 109 16.55 37.72 9.13
C PHE A 109 15.55 38.80 9.58
N PRO A 110 15.10 39.72 8.71
CA PRO A 110 14.10 40.71 9.09
C PRO A 110 12.75 40.03 9.34
N SER A 111 12.14 40.36 10.48
CA SER A 111 10.79 39.95 10.85
C SER A 111 9.75 40.67 9.98
N LEU A 112 8.52 40.13 9.96
CA LEU A 112 7.32 40.66 9.30
C LEU A 112 6.86 42.07 9.78
N GLU A 113 7.74 42.82 10.42
CA GLU A 113 7.54 44.17 10.97
C GLU A 113 8.28 45.25 10.14
N ASP A 114 9.10 44.87 9.14
CA ASP A 114 9.71 45.78 8.16
C ASP A 114 8.86 45.94 6.88
N GLU A 115 7.58 46.32 7.03
CA GLU A 115 6.82 46.89 5.90
C GLU A 115 7.14 48.39 5.75
N PRO A 116 7.62 48.86 4.59
CA PRO A 116 7.59 50.28 4.31
C PRO A 116 6.12 50.71 4.11
N GLN A 117 5.60 51.46 5.07
CA GLN A 117 4.37 52.24 4.91
C GLN A 117 4.62 53.27 3.79
N ASN A 118 4.27 52.93 2.56
CA ASN A 118 4.27 53.86 1.43
C ASN A 118 3.10 54.84 1.62
N GLY A 119 3.31 55.81 2.51
CA GLY A 119 2.47 56.98 2.67
C GLY A 119 2.95 58.08 1.73
N GLY A 120 2.06 58.49 0.82
CA GLY A 120 2.00 59.85 0.33
C GLY A 120 2.79 60.17 -0.95
N ASP A 121 2.01 60.36 -2.01
CA ASP A 121 1.95 61.63 -2.76
C ASP A 121 3.21 62.06 -3.52
N ASP A 122 3.29 61.73 -4.82
CA ASP A 122 3.61 62.71 -5.89
C ASP A 122 3.43 62.07 -7.30
N LEU A 123 2.30 62.35 -7.97
CA LEU A 123 2.13 62.10 -9.40
C LEU A 123 2.15 63.46 -10.11
N PRO A 124 3.19 63.79 -10.91
CA PRO A 124 3.17 65.02 -11.68
C PRO A 124 2.15 64.93 -12.82
N PHE A 125 1.41 66.03 -13.00
CA PHE A 125 0.44 66.28 -14.08
C PHE A 125 1.08 66.31 -15.47
#